data_AF-A0A536YJT9-F1
#
_entry.id   AF-A0A536YJT9-F1
#
_cell.length_a   1.000
_cell.length_b   1.000
_cell.length_c   1.000
_cell.angle_alpha   90.00
_cell.angle_beta   90.00
_cell.angle_gamma   90.00
#
_symmetry.space_group_name_H-M   'P 1'
#
loop_
_entity.id
_entity.type
_entity.pdbx_description
1 polymer ?
#
loop_
_entity_poly.entity_id
_entity_poly.type
_entity_poly.pdbx_seq_one_letter_code
_entity_poly.pdbx_strand_id
1 'polypeptide(L)'
;MARNDSRDEEPKKIDLEKVAQLIDALERDLAKVQSGSRDVQLLRDEVETLKNVLNSPIRRHHWVREGLHGMRQAIENGLETIVADGLKASQYIAEIGRILGM
;
A
#
# COMPACT_ATOMS: atom_id res chain seq x y z
N MET A 1 -26.82 -7.97 -28.61
CA MET A 1 -26.01 -7.99 -27.37
C MET A 1 -25.10 -6.77 -27.34
N ALA A 2 -25.38 -5.80 -26.47
CA ALA A 2 -24.44 -4.73 -26.11
C ALA A 2 -24.22 -4.84 -24.59
N ARG A 3 -23.00 -5.18 -24.20
CA ARG A 3 -22.55 -5.27 -22.81
C ARG A 3 -21.86 -3.95 -22.50
N ASN A 4 -22.59 -2.94 -22.03
CA ASN A 4 -21.97 -1.75 -21.44
C ASN A 4 -22.99 -0.90 -20.67
N ASP A 5 -23.13 -1.15 -19.38
CA ASP A 5 -23.63 -0.23 -18.34
C ASP A 5 -23.29 -0.96 -17.03
N SER A 6 -22.40 -0.49 -16.16
CA SER A 6 -22.51 0.76 -15.43
C SER A 6 -21.13 1.38 -15.20
N ARG A 7 -20.95 2.60 -15.70
CA ARG A 7 -19.89 3.50 -15.25
C ARG A 7 -20.52 4.40 -14.20
N ASP A 8 -20.63 3.89 -12.98
CA ASP A 8 -20.92 4.73 -11.82
C ASP A 8 -19.71 5.64 -11.60
N GLU A 9 -19.89 6.91 -11.97
CA GLU A 9 -19.02 8.02 -11.62
C GLU A 9 -19.13 8.27 -10.10
N GLU A 10 -18.49 7.42 -9.30
CA GLU A 10 -18.27 7.68 -7.88
C GLU A 10 -16.90 8.36 -7.69
N PRO A 11 -16.80 9.42 -6.87
CA PRO A 11 -15.62 10.26 -6.78
C PRO A 11 -14.41 9.44 -6.32
N LYS A 12 -13.45 9.15 -7.21
CA LYS A 12 -12.14 8.51 -6.95
C LYS A 12 -12.15 7.66 -5.66
N LYS A 13 -13.00 6.62 -5.60
CA LYS A 13 -13.03 5.74 -4.43
C LYS A 13 -11.75 4.94 -4.44
N ILE A 14 -10.99 4.97 -3.34
CA ILE A 14 -9.76 4.19 -3.19
C ILE A 14 -10.10 2.72 -3.49
N ASP A 15 -9.45 2.15 -4.51
CA ASP A 15 -9.59 0.74 -4.89
C ASP A 15 -9.07 -0.16 -3.76
N LEU A 16 -9.91 -0.52 -2.81
CA LEU A 16 -9.52 -1.32 -1.63
C LEU A 16 -8.90 -2.67 -2.00
N GLU A 17 -9.35 -3.28 -3.10
CA GLU A 17 -8.76 -4.51 -3.64
C GLU A 17 -7.32 -4.30 -4.09
N LYS A 18 -7.02 -3.20 -4.82
CA LYS A 18 -5.65 -2.89 -5.21
C LYS A 18 -4.77 -2.60 -4.01
N VAL A 19 -5.31 -1.93 -2.99
CA VAL A 19 -4.58 -1.70 -1.74
C VAL A 19 -4.24 -3.03 -1.09
N ALA A 20 -5.19 -3.94 -0.96
CA ALA A 20 -4.94 -5.26 -0.38
C ALA A 20 -3.87 -6.06 -1.16
N GLN A 21 -3.90 -6.02 -2.51
CA GLN A 21 -2.87 -6.66 -3.33
C GLN A 21 -1.49 -6.02 -3.14
N LEU A 22 -1.42 -4.69 -3.03
CA LEU A 22 -0.17 -3.96 -2.83
C LEU A 22 0.44 -4.27 -1.46
N ILE A 23 -0.40 -4.31 -0.42
CA ILE A 23 0.00 -4.73 0.94
C ILE A 23 0.53 -6.16 0.93
N ASP A 24 -0.16 -7.12 0.30
CA ASP A 24 0.29 -8.53 0.25
C ASP A 24 1.62 -8.68 -0.49
N ALA A 25 1.77 -7.99 -1.63
CA ALA A 25 3.02 -7.97 -2.39
C ALA A 25 4.16 -7.37 -1.56
N LEU A 26 3.92 -6.24 -0.91
CA LEU A 26 4.91 -5.56 -0.08
C LEU A 26 5.28 -6.37 1.16
N GLU A 27 4.31 -7.00 1.84
CA GLU A 27 4.54 -7.90 2.98
C GLU A 27 5.45 -9.06 2.59
N ARG A 28 5.19 -9.69 1.43
CA ARG A 28 6.02 -10.78 0.89
C ARG A 28 7.43 -10.34 0.54
N ASP A 29 7.57 -9.11 0.05
CA ASP A 29 8.86 -8.55 -0.32
C ASP A 29 9.66 -8.20 0.95
N LEU A 30 9.02 -7.54 1.92
CA LEU A 30 9.59 -7.26 3.23
C LEU A 30 9.91 -8.53 4.02
N ALA A 31 9.19 -9.63 3.81
CA ALA A 31 9.51 -10.93 4.41
C ALA A 31 10.86 -11.48 3.89
N LYS A 32 11.26 -11.12 2.67
CA LYS A 32 12.54 -11.49 2.07
C LYS A 32 13.68 -10.56 2.46
N VAL A 33 13.37 -9.30 2.78
CA VAL A 33 14.35 -8.35 3.32
C VAL A 33 14.87 -8.88 4.64
N GLN A 34 16.14 -9.27 4.65
CA GLN A 34 16.85 -9.71 5.85
C GLN A 34 17.43 -8.52 6.64
N SER A 35 17.40 -7.33 6.03
CA SER A 35 17.87 -6.10 6.62
C SER A 35 17.00 -5.68 7.82
N GLY A 36 17.53 -5.87 9.03
CA GLY A 36 16.92 -5.47 10.30
C GLY A 36 16.97 -3.96 10.55
N SER A 37 16.93 -3.14 9.50
CA SER A 37 16.89 -1.69 9.64
C SER A 37 15.58 -1.25 10.27
N ARG A 38 15.67 -0.24 11.13
CA ARG A 38 14.53 0.35 11.83
C ARG A 38 13.43 0.77 10.86
N ASP A 39 13.80 1.25 9.68
CA ASP A 39 12.86 1.68 8.62
C ASP A 39 12.06 0.52 8.02
N VAL A 40 12.69 -0.65 7.84
CA VAL A 40 12.02 -1.87 7.37
C VAL A 40 11.05 -2.40 8.42
N GLN A 41 11.43 -2.32 9.70
CA GLN A 41 10.53 -2.69 10.80
C GLN A 41 9.31 -1.75 10.88
N LEU A 42 9.52 -0.44 10.75
CA LEU A 42 8.44 0.54 10.69
C LEU A 42 7.50 0.27 9.53
N LEU A 43 8.05 -0.06 8.36
CA LEU A 43 7.24 -0.39 7.19
C LEU A 43 6.41 -1.66 7.40
N ARG A 44 6.97 -2.70 8.01
CA ARG A 44 6.20 -3.91 8.37
C ARG A 44 5.06 -3.60 9.33
N ASP A 45 5.28 -2.76 10.33
CA ASP A 45 4.27 -2.34 11.30
C ASP A 45 3.12 -1.57 10.63
N GLU A 46 3.44 -0.66 9.70
CA GLU A 46 2.46 0.07 8.89
C GLU A 46 1.66 -0.86 7.96
N VAL A 47 2.33 -1.82 7.31
CA VAL A 47 1.70 -2.85 6.46
C VAL A 47 0.70 -3.69 7.27
N GLU A 48 1.11 -4.16 8.45
CA GLU A 48 0.25 -4.96 9.32
C GLU A 48 -0.94 -4.14 9.86
N THR A 49 -0.69 -2.89 10.24
CA THR A 49 -1.74 -1.95 10.68
C THR A 49 -2.76 -1.71 9.57
N LEU A 50 -2.31 -1.43 8.34
CA LEU A 50 -3.21 -1.20 7.21
C LEU A 50 -3.99 -2.47 6.82
N LYS A 51 -3.36 -3.63 6.89
CA LYS A 51 -4.00 -4.94 6.71
C LYS A 51 -5.09 -5.19 7.75
N ASN A 52 -4.83 -4.86 9.02
CA ASN A 52 -5.83 -4.96 10.10
C ASN A 52 -7.00 -3.98 9.88
N VAL A 53 -6.72 -2.76 9.43
CA VAL A 53 -7.75 -1.77 9.06
C VAL A 53 -8.61 -2.26 7.89
N LEU A 54 -8.01 -2.85 6.86
CA LEU A 54 -8.72 -3.42 5.70
C LEU A 54 -9.58 -4.64 6.06
N ASN A 55 -9.12 -5.47 6.99
CA ASN A 55 -9.87 -6.62 7.52
C ASN A 55 -10.95 -6.21 8.53
N SER A 56 -10.93 -4.97 9.04
CA SER A 56 -11.93 -4.49 9.98
C SER A 56 -13.29 -4.32 9.30
N PRO A 57 -14.40 -4.76 9.94
CA PRO A 57 -15.76 -4.62 9.39
C PRO A 57 -16.19 -3.15 9.24
N ILE A 58 -15.53 -2.22 9.92
CA ILE A 58 -15.77 -0.78 9.82
C ILE A 58 -14.79 -0.17 8.81
N ARG A 59 -14.98 -0.50 7.52
CA ARG A 59 -14.13 -0.04 6.41
C ARG A 59 -14.35 1.44 6.13
N ARG A 60 -13.63 2.31 6.84
CA ARG A 60 -13.63 3.76 6.60
C ARG A 60 -12.50 4.12 5.64
N HIS A 61 -12.85 4.64 4.46
CA HIS A 61 -11.88 5.06 3.43
C HIS A 61 -10.81 6.02 3.93
N HIS A 62 -11.09 6.85 4.94
CA HIS A 62 -10.10 7.76 5.51
C HIS A 62 -8.93 7.00 6.16
N TRP A 63 -9.19 5.89 6.88
CA TRP A 63 -8.12 5.13 7.53
C TRP A 63 -7.24 4.41 6.53
N VAL A 64 -7.84 3.92 5.43
CA VAL A 64 -7.10 3.30 4.33
C VAL A 64 -6.23 4.33 3.62
N ARG A 65 -6.75 5.54 3.42
CA ARG A 65 -6.00 6.67 2.86
C ARG A 65 -4.82 7.03 3.75
N GLU A 66 -5.05 7.16 5.06
CA GLU A 66 -3.99 7.48 6.04
C GLU A 66 -2.92 6.39 6.08
N GLY A 67 -3.29 5.12 6.13
CA GLY A 67 -2.31 4.04 6.14
C GLY A 67 -1.56 3.86 4.81
N LEU A 68 -2.18 4.16 3.67
CA LEU A 68 -1.46 4.26 2.38
C LEU A 68 -0.42 5.40 2.41
N HIS A 69 -0.77 6.53 3.01
CA HIS A 69 0.14 7.66 3.15
C HIS A 69 1.30 7.34 4.11
N GLY A 70 1.02 6.72 5.25
CA GLY A 70 2.01 6.24 6.21
C GLY A 70 2.94 5.18 5.60
N MET A 71 2.38 4.20 4.88
CA MET A 71 3.15 3.21 4.13
C MET A 71 4.06 3.86 3.08
N ARG A 72 3.56 4.84 2.31
CA ARG A 72 4.38 5.60 1.36
C ARG A 72 5.57 6.24 2.06
N GLN A 73 5.35 6.91 3.20
CA GLN A 73 6.43 7.53 3.97
C GLN A 73 7.41 6.51 4.54
N ALA A 74 6.93 5.36 5.03
CA ALA A 74 7.80 4.31 5.54
C ALA A 74 8.66 3.69 4.42
N ILE A 75 8.12 3.53 3.21
CA ILE A 75 8.91 3.12 2.03
C ILE A 75 9.89 4.22 1.62
N GLU A 76 9.50 5.49 1.69
CA GLU A 76 10.36 6.64 1.33
C GLU A 76 11.55 6.78 2.30
N ASN A 77 11.30 6.59 3.61
CA ASN A 77 12.35 6.55 4.63
C ASN A 77 13.22 5.29 4.52
N GLY A 78 12.62 4.14 4.24
CA GLY A 78 13.33 2.87 4.05
C GLY A 78 13.93 2.69 2.65
N LEU A 79 13.74 3.65 1.74
CA LEU A 79 14.00 3.49 0.31
C LEU A 79 15.44 3.06 0.05
N GLU A 80 16.41 3.69 0.72
CA GLU A 80 17.83 3.38 0.54
C GLU A 80 18.16 1.95 0.96
N THR A 81 17.58 1.48 2.07
CA THR A 81 17.79 0.09 2.56
C THR A 81 17.07 -0.92 1.68
N ILE A 82 15.83 -0.62 1.29
CA ILE A 82 14.95 -1.49 0.50
C ILE A 82 15.52 -1.64 -0.92
N VAL A 83 16.01 -0.54 -1.53
CA VAL A 83 16.69 -0.57 -2.84
C VAL A 83 17.99 -1.35 -2.78
N ALA A 84 18.75 -1.25 -1.68
CA ALA A 84 19.98 -2.04 -1.50
C ALA A 84 19.70 -3.56 -1.46
N ASP A 85 18.53 -3.96 -0.94
CA ASP A 85 18.04 -5.35 -0.96
C ASP A 85 17.42 -5.76 -2.31
N GLY A 86 17.40 -4.86 -3.30
CA GLY A 86 16.89 -5.12 -4.65
C GLY A 86 15.38 -4.97 -4.83
N LEU A 87 14.68 -4.42 -3.84
CA LEU A 87 13.24 -4.15 -3.93
C LEU A 87 12.96 -2.89 -4.75
N LYS A 88 11.88 -2.95 -5.54
CA LYS A 88 11.40 -1.83 -6.35
C LYS A 88 10.56 -0.85 -5.52
N ALA A 89 11.15 -0.28 -4.48
CA ALA A 89 10.52 0.68 -3.58
C ALA A 89 9.84 1.85 -4.34
N SER A 90 10.48 2.37 -5.39
CA SER A 90 9.93 3.43 -6.23
C SER A 90 8.68 3.02 -7.00
N GLN A 91 8.55 1.74 -7.37
CA GLN A 91 7.35 1.23 -8.04
C GLN A 91 6.16 1.19 -7.07
N TYR A 92 6.39 0.77 -5.83
CA TYR A 92 5.36 0.77 -4.79
C TYR A 92 4.89 2.18 -4.45
N ILE A 93 5.81 3.15 -4.33
CA ILE A 93 5.45 4.57 -4.09
C ILE A 93 4.59 5.12 -5.25
N ALA A 94 4.95 4.81 -6.49
CA ALA A 94 4.20 5.26 -7.66
C ALA A 94 2.80 4.63 -7.72
N GLU A 95 2.69 3.35 -7.37
CA GLU A 95 1.40 2.64 -7.37
C GLU A 95 0.49 3.12 -6.22
N ILE A 96 1.06 3.39 -5.04
CA ILE A 96 0.35 4.02 -3.92
C ILE A 96 -0.14 5.42 -4.31
N GLY A 97 0.70 6.24 -4.96
CA GLY A 97 0.30 7.56 -5.47
C GLY A 97 -0.88 7.49 -6.45
N ARG A 98 -0.83 6.51 -7.37
CA ARG A 98 -1.89 6.25 -8.34
C ARG A 98 -3.20 5.82 -7.68
N ILE A 99 -3.14 5.02 -6.61
CA ILE A 99 -4.31 4.62 -5.81
C ILE A 99 -4.88 5.80 -5.01
N LEU A 100 -4.01 6.65 -4.46
CA LEU A 100 -4.39 7.87 -3.75
C LEU A 100 -4.93 8.96 -4.71
N GLY A 101 -4.71 8.80 -6.02
CA GLY A 101 -5.20 9.69 -7.05
C GLY A 101 -4.46 11.03 -7.13
N MET A 102 -3.21 11.06 -6.66
CA MET A 102 -2.23 12.12 -6.87
C MET A 102 -1.57 11.98 -8.25
#